data_AF-A0A9W9EGA1-F1
#
_entry.id   AF-A0A9W9EGA1-F1
#
_cell.length_a   1.000
_cell.length_b   1.000
_cell.length_c   1.000
_cell.angle_alpha   90.00
_cell.angle_beta   90.00
_cell.angle_gamma   90.00
#
_symmetry.space_group_name_H-M   'P 1'
#
loop_
_entity.id
_entity.type
_entity.pdbx_description
1 polymer ?
#
loop_
_entity_poly.entity_id
_entity_poly.type
_entity_poly.pdbx_seq_one_letter_code
_entity_poly.pdbx_strand_id
1 'polypeptide(L)'
;MMTSWRTIVSAGPPNLLAIDTTNSTAYFALDVSEGDDTKLSVLRGRIKVVNKKITEIELFINRSRGDHGFSYSAQELPANYETLMSPPNNRTKASRAQLDFLSRSLFDETSDYSNQIGDECQFTEIGWKVVDTGVWGNASSTPLGCSWPASHPTDSNARTGLVIDEELGFVVTSGMISGKVYPYNGNVSAFIPDTMTSAQQAQDVWYDEMKKEGTLSMVAPTEATGETLEVLQWYNGKLQAMQINVYLSGPNMTSPWL
;
A
#
# COMPACT_ATOMS: atom_id res chain seq x y z
N MET A 1 0.76 -7.49 12.56
CA MET A 1 0.37 -7.45 13.99
C MET A 1 1.10 -6.31 14.72
N MET A 2 0.38 -5.46 15.48
CA MET A 2 0.93 -4.35 16.26
C MET A 2 1.84 -4.85 17.39
N THR A 3 3.15 -4.86 17.17
CA THR A 3 4.08 -4.93 18.30
C THR A 3 5.02 -3.75 18.19
N SER A 4 4.87 -2.78 19.10
CA SER A 4 5.91 -1.78 19.29
C SER A 4 7.15 -2.49 19.82
N TRP A 5 8.33 -2.22 19.25
CA TRP A 5 9.57 -2.85 19.72
C TRP A 5 10.05 -2.19 21.02
N ARG A 6 9.65 -0.93 21.21
CA ARG A 6 9.85 -0.14 22.43
C ARG A 6 8.58 0.65 22.72
N THR A 7 8.55 1.35 23.86
CA THR A 7 7.48 2.29 24.17
C THR A 7 7.47 3.43 23.15
N ILE A 8 6.31 3.74 22.58
CA ILE A 8 6.13 4.97 21.79
C ILE A 8 6.19 6.16 22.75
N VAL A 9 7.20 7.02 22.59
CA VAL A 9 7.43 8.17 23.47
C VAL A 9 6.85 9.46 22.90
N SER A 10 6.66 9.52 21.58
CA SER A 10 6.02 10.64 20.90
C SER A 10 5.38 10.20 19.58
N ALA A 11 4.39 10.98 19.14
CA ALA A 11 3.72 10.82 17.86
C ALA A 11 3.56 12.20 17.20
N GLY A 12 3.91 12.30 15.92
CA GLY A 12 3.69 13.51 15.13
C GLY A 12 2.22 13.75 14.80
N PRO A 13 1.87 14.92 14.23
CA PRO A 13 0.56 15.10 13.61
C PRO A 13 0.41 14.16 12.39
N PRO A 14 -0.84 13.81 12.00
CA PRO A 14 -1.09 13.10 10.74
C PRO A 14 -0.48 13.82 9.53
N ASN A 15 0.43 13.16 8.82
CA ASN A 15 0.93 13.62 7.51
C ASN A 15 -0.05 13.28 6.39
N LEU A 16 -0.84 12.22 6.57
CA LEU A 16 -2.03 11.94 5.76
C LEU A 16 -3.19 11.72 6.70
N LEU A 17 -4.32 12.36 6.40
CA LEU A 17 -5.56 12.24 7.14
C LEU A 17 -6.73 12.22 6.14
N ALA A 18 -7.35 11.06 5.98
CA ALA A 18 -8.58 10.91 5.21
C ALA A 18 -9.77 10.77 6.17
N ILE A 19 -10.82 11.57 5.97
CA ILE A 19 -11.99 11.60 6.85
C ILE A 19 -13.25 11.26 6.05
N ASP A 20 -13.93 10.20 6.46
CA ASP A 20 -15.24 9.82 5.95
C ASP A 20 -16.32 10.18 6.97
N THR A 21 -17.00 11.30 6.74
CA THR A 21 -18.07 11.78 7.63
C THR A 21 -19.34 10.95 7.51
N THR A 22 -19.53 10.24 6.39
CA THR A 22 -20.71 9.38 6.17
C THR A 22 -20.62 8.11 7.00
N ASN A 23 -19.46 7.44 6.95
CA ASN A 23 -19.21 6.23 7.72
C ASN A 23 -18.69 6.51 9.14
N SER A 24 -18.40 7.77 9.44
CA SER A 24 -17.73 8.21 10.68
C SER A 24 -16.42 7.46 10.93
N THR A 25 -15.64 7.27 9.87
CA THR A 25 -14.32 6.64 9.90
C THR A 25 -13.25 7.63 9.50
N ALA A 26 -12.02 7.40 9.97
CA ALA A 26 -10.86 8.16 9.54
C ALA A 26 -9.67 7.22 9.38
N TYR A 27 -8.84 7.50 8.37
CA TYR A 27 -7.54 6.87 8.18
C TYR A 27 -6.45 7.92 8.35
N PHE A 28 -5.35 7.54 8.98
CA PHE A 28 -4.23 8.42 9.22
C PHE A 28 -2.89 7.71 9.09
N ALA A 29 -1.86 8.49 8.74
CA ALA A 29 -0.47 8.08 8.74
C ALA A 29 0.39 9.19 9.35
N LEU A 30 1.29 8.84 10.26
CA LEU A 30 2.17 9.76 10.97
C LEU A 30 3.47 9.08 11.38
N ASP A 31 4.51 9.86 11.62
CA ASP A 31 5.75 9.39 12.21
C ASP A 31 5.62 9.25 13.74
N VAL A 32 6.26 8.21 14.29
CA VAL A 32 6.36 7.98 15.74
C VAL A 32 7.80 7.70 16.15
N SER A 33 8.13 8.03 17.40
CA SER A 33 9.43 7.70 17.99
C SER A 33 9.29 6.59 19.04
N GLU A 34 10.12 5.55 18.92
CA GLU A 34 10.10 4.35 19.76
C GLU A 34 11.33 4.29 20.68
N GLY A 35 11.14 4.65 21.95
CA GLY A 35 12.16 4.56 23.01
C GLY A 35 13.17 5.71 23.09
N ASP A 36 13.41 6.42 22.00
CA ASP A 36 14.14 7.70 21.96
C ASP A 36 13.41 8.67 21.01
N ASP A 37 13.96 9.87 20.79
CA ASP A 37 13.32 10.90 19.95
C ASP A 37 13.53 10.67 18.44
N THR A 38 14.19 9.58 18.02
CA THR A 38 14.39 9.31 16.59
C THR A 38 13.09 8.84 15.94
N LYS A 39 12.69 9.59 14.90
CA LYS A 39 11.49 9.31 14.10
C LYS A 39 11.81 8.27 13.04
N LEU A 40 11.88 7.01 13.47
CA LEU A 40 12.26 5.89 12.60
C LEU A 40 11.09 5.00 12.19
N SER A 41 9.89 5.26 12.71
CA SER A 41 8.72 4.41 12.53
C SER A 41 7.54 5.20 11.96
N VAL A 42 6.79 4.59 11.05
CA VAL A 42 5.54 5.13 10.53
C VAL A 42 4.38 4.37 11.15
N LEU A 43 3.52 5.09 11.88
CA LEU A 43 2.26 4.57 12.40
C LEU A 43 1.14 4.95 11.42
N ARG A 44 0.37 3.95 11.01
CA ARG A 44 -0.82 4.12 10.20
C ARG A 44 -2.00 3.48 10.91
N GLY A 45 -3.19 4.00 10.69
CA GLY A 45 -4.35 3.41 11.32
C GLY A 45 -5.67 3.90 10.78
N ARG A 46 -6.70 3.15 11.14
CA ARG A 46 -8.10 3.48 10.91
C ARG A 46 -8.82 3.50 12.25
N ILE A 47 -9.69 4.48 12.43
CA ILE A 47 -10.64 4.53 13.54
C ILE A 47 -12.06 4.66 13.03
N LYS A 48 -13.01 4.19 13.83
CA LYS A 48 -14.44 4.48 13.67
C LYS A 48 -14.98 5.16 14.91
N VAL A 49 -15.72 6.23 14.71
CA VAL A 49 -16.30 7.03 15.79
C VAL A 49 -17.82 6.92 15.74
N VAL A 50 -18.43 6.53 16.85
CA VAL A 50 -19.89 6.53 17.02
C VAL A 50 -20.20 7.23 18.33
N ASN A 51 -21.11 8.21 18.31
CA ASN A 51 -21.49 8.98 19.50
C ASN A 51 -20.28 9.56 20.27
N LYS A 52 -19.31 10.11 19.54
CA LYS A 52 -18.05 10.68 20.07
C LYS A 52 -17.16 9.67 20.79
N LYS A 53 -17.33 8.37 20.56
CA LYS A 53 -16.47 7.29 21.10
C LYS A 53 -15.81 6.52 19.97
N ILE A 54 -14.55 6.14 20.15
CA ILE A 54 -13.87 5.20 19.25
C ILE A 54 -14.48 3.82 19.49
N THR A 55 -14.97 3.20 18.42
CA THR A 55 -15.65 1.88 18.44
C THR A 55 -14.85 0.80 17.73
N GLU A 56 -14.04 1.20 16.75
CA GLU A 56 -13.12 0.32 16.03
C GLU A 56 -11.77 1.04 15.93
N ILE A 57 -10.68 0.28 16.09
CA ILE A 57 -9.31 0.79 15.96
C ILE A 57 -8.43 -0.29 15.32
N GLU A 58 -7.80 0.07 14.21
CA GLU A 58 -6.82 -0.73 13.49
C GLU A 58 -5.55 0.10 13.40
N LEU A 59 -4.43 -0.35 13.98
CA LEU A 59 -3.15 0.34 13.84
C LEU A 59 -2.09 -0.61 13.29
N PHE A 60 -1.15 -0.02 12.58
CA PHE A 60 -0.03 -0.68 11.94
C PHE A 60 1.21 0.18 12.18
N ILE A 61 2.31 -0.43 12.60
CA ILE A 61 3.58 0.26 12.78
C ILE A 61 4.60 -0.39 11.85
N ASN A 62 5.17 0.42 10.97
CA ASN A 62 6.19 0.02 10.01
C ASN A 62 7.52 0.66 10.42
N ARG A 63 8.60 -0.14 10.34
CA ARG A 63 10.00 0.25 10.66
C ARG A 63 10.94 0.08 9.47
N SER A 64 10.40 -0.46 8.40
CA SER A 64 11.07 -0.84 7.19
C SER A 64 10.01 -0.84 6.10
N ARG A 65 10.47 -1.04 4.87
CA ARG A 65 9.59 -1.40 3.75
C ARG A 65 8.74 -2.61 4.14
N GLY A 66 7.54 -2.69 3.58
CA GLY A 66 6.70 -3.88 3.69
C GLY A 66 7.43 -5.08 3.10
N ASP A 67 6.93 -6.29 3.30
CA ASP A 67 7.64 -7.49 2.85
C ASP A 67 7.57 -7.66 1.31
N HIS A 68 6.63 -6.97 0.66
CA HIS A 68 6.56 -6.73 -0.79
C HIS A 68 7.28 -5.43 -1.21
N GLY A 69 7.69 -4.60 -0.26
CA GLY A 69 7.99 -3.21 -0.50
C GLY A 69 9.37 -2.95 -1.08
N PHE A 70 9.44 -2.02 -2.00
CA PHE A 70 10.63 -1.39 -2.54
C PHE A 70 11.03 -0.14 -1.75
N SER A 71 10.11 0.49 -1.00
CA SER A 71 10.35 1.82 -0.41
C SER A 71 9.79 1.98 1.00
N TYR A 72 10.50 2.78 1.81
CA TYR A 72 10.12 3.15 3.17
C TYR A 72 10.89 4.38 3.63
N SER A 73 10.18 5.29 4.30
CA SER A 73 10.84 6.29 5.15
C SER A 73 9.87 7.06 6.01
N ALA A 74 10.19 7.16 7.29
CA ALA A 74 9.55 8.12 8.18
C ALA A 74 10.01 9.56 7.91
N GLN A 75 11.21 9.77 7.34
CA GLN A 75 11.77 11.10 7.12
C GLN A 75 11.09 11.83 5.96
N GLU A 76 10.83 11.15 4.83
CA GLU A 76 10.18 11.77 3.66
C GLU A 76 8.66 11.74 3.73
N LEU A 77 8.09 11.04 4.72
CA LEU A 77 6.64 10.93 4.92
C LEU A 77 5.94 12.30 4.87
N PRO A 78 6.42 13.37 5.55
CA PRO A 78 5.76 14.67 5.49
C PRO A 78 5.76 15.28 4.08
N ALA A 79 6.92 15.30 3.41
CA ALA A 79 7.05 15.92 2.09
C ALA A 79 6.25 15.17 1.02
N ASN A 80 6.29 13.84 1.04
CA ASN A 80 5.57 13.02 0.07
C ASN A 80 4.04 13.09 0.26
N TYR A 81 3.55 13.28 1.49
CA TYR A 81 2.11 13.33 1.75
C TYR A 81 1.55 14.75 1.73
N GLU A 82 2.38 15.79 1.87
CA GLU A 82 1.96 17.19 1.72
C GLU A 82 1.26 17.44 0.37
N THR A 83 1.82 16.90 -0.72
CA THR A 83 1.22 16.98 -2.06
C THR A 83 -0.15 16.31 -2.11
N LEU A 84 -0.29 15.15 -1.48
CA LEU A 84 -1.56 14.40 -1.44
C LEU A 84 -2.62 15.10 -0.59
N MET A 85 -2.20 15.78 0.48
CA MET A 85 -3.05 16.54 1.38
C MET A 85 -3.41 17.94 0.84
N SER A 86 -2.79 18.37 -0.26
CA SER A 86 -2.99 19.68 -0.88
C SER A 86 -3.44 19.60 -2.34
N PRO A 87 -4.51 18.85 -2.67
CA PRO A 87 -4.96 18.70 -4.04
C PRO A 87 -5.45 20.05 -4.64
N PRO A 88 -5.32 20.28 -5.97
CA PRO A 88 -5.63 21.58 -6.57
C PRO A 88 -7.07 22.06 -6.29
N ASN A 89 -7.24 23.32 -5.92
CA ASN A 89 -8.54 23.89 -5.55
C ASN A 89 -9.57 23.89 -6.69
N ASN A 90 -9.10 23.93 -7.95
CA ASN A 90 -9.94 23.92 -9.15
C ASN A 90 -10.21 22.50 -9.69
N ARG A 91 -9.85 21.45 -8.94
CA ARG A 91 -10.12 20.07 -9.36
C ARG A 91 -11.62 19.79 -9.43
N THR A 92 -11.99 18.89 -10.34
CA THR A 92 -13.27 18.21 -10.30
C THR A 92 -13.18 17.09 -9.28
N LYS A 93 -13.86 17.25 -8.15
CA LYS A 93 -13.94 16.23 -7.09
C LYS A 93 -14.69 14.99 -7.60
N ALA A 94 -14.27 13.83 -7.12
CA ALA A 94 -15.01 12.59 -7.29
C ALA A 94 -16.30 12.64 -6.47
N SER A 95 -17.37 12.04 -6.98
CA SER A 95 -18.50 11.68 -6.13
C SER A 95 -18.16 10.47 -5.26
N ARG A 96 -18.81 10.33 -4.10
CA ARG A 96 -18.72 9.12 -3.28
C ARG A 96 -18.92 7.83 -4.06
N ALA A 97 -19.90 7.81 -4.98
CA ALA A 97 -20.19 6.62 -5.79
C ALA A 97 -19.01 6.24 -6.70
N GLN A 98 -18.29 7.23 -7.25
CA GLN A 98 -17.09 6.97 -8.05
C GLN A 98 -15.93 6.44 -7.19
N LEU A 99 -15.73 7.00 -5.99
CA LEU A 99 -14.68 6.53 -5.07
C LEU A 99 -14.98 5.12 -4.54
N ASP A 100 -16.24 4.84 -4.23
CA ASP A 100 -16.69 3.51 -3.84
C ASP A 100 -16.50 2.49 -4.97
N PHE A 101 -16.85 2.86 -6.21
CA PHE A 101 -16.62 2.04 -7.38
C PHE A 101 -15.13 1.77 -7.64
N LEU A 102 -14.28 2.81 -7.53
CA LEU A 102 -12.82 2.67 -7.60
C LEU A 102 -12.30 1.68 -6.55
N SER A 103 -12.80 1.77 -5.32
CA SER A 103 -12.41 0.89 -4.23
C SER A 103 -12.73 -0.57 -4.49
N ARG A 104 -13.92 -0.84 -5.03
CA ARG A 104 -14.36 -2.21 -5.34
C ARG A 104 -13.58 -2.80 -6.50
N SER A 105 -13.37 -1.99 -7.53
CA SER A 105 -12.67 -2.39 -8.75
C SER A 105 -11.24 -2.88 -8.50
N LEU A 106 -10.60 -2.44 -7.41
CA LEU A 106 -9.21 -2.81 -7.10
C LEU A 106 -9.01 -4.30 -6.82
N PHE A 107 -10.00 -4.96 -6.19
CA PHE A 107 -9.91 -6.37 -5.80
C PHE A 107 -10.97 -7.27 -6.46
N ASP A 108 -11.81 -6.71 -7.32
CA ASP A 108 -12.89 -7.43 -8.01
C ASP A 108 -12.35 -8.19 -9.22
N GLU A 109 -12.36 -9.52 -9.15
CA GLU A 109 -11.92 -10.43 -10.21
C GLU A 109 -12.69 -10.25 -11.53
N THR A 110 -13.90 -9.72 -11.46
CA THR A 110 -14.77 -9.53 -12.63
C THR A 110 -14.70 -8.12 -13.20
N SER A 111 -13.94 -7.22 -12.59
CA SER A 111 -13.85 -5.84 -13.01
C SER A 111 -13.03 -5.71 -14.30
N ASP A 112 -13.65 -5.15 -15.34
CA ASP A 112 -12.97 -4.68 -16.54
C ASP A 112 -12.63 -3.17 -16.47
N TYR A 113 -12.75 -2.59 -15.27
CA TYR A 113 -12.55 -1.16 -15.08
C TYR A 113 -11.11 -0.75 -15.39
N SER A 114 -10.96 0.01 -16.47
CA SER A 114 -9.72 0.70 -16.79
C SER A 114 -9.75 2.10 -16.19
N ASN A 115 -8.88 2.35 -15.22
CA ASN A 115 -8.73 3.66 -14.61
C ASN A 115 -7.77 4.53 -15.44
N GLN A 116 -8.14 5.78 -15.69
CA GLN A 116 -7.19 6.73 -16.27
C GLN A 116 -6.18 7.15 -15.20
N ILE A 117 -4.89 7.13 -15.55
CA ILE A 117 -3.80 7.50 -14.64
C ILE A 117 -3.39 8.94 -14.94
N GLY A 118 -3.23 9.76 -13.90
CA GLY A 118 -2.69 11.11 -14.00
C GLY A 118 -1.21 11.09 -14.36
N ASP A 119 -0.76 12.08 -15.13
CA ASP A 119 0.62 12.13 -15.63
C ASP A 119 1.65 12.25 -14.49
N GLU A 120 1.24 12.82 -13.36
CA GLU A 120 2.03 12.98 -12.13
C GLU A 120 1.55 12.03 -11.01
N CYS A 121 0.88 10.92 -11.36
CA CYS A 121 0.31 10.03 -10.35
C CYS A 121 1.39 9.46 -9.43
N GLN A 122 1.28 9.77 -8.13
CA GLN A 122 2.29 9.42 -7.15
C GLN A 122 2.08 7.99 -6.65
N PHE A 123 3.05 7.11 -6.90
CA PHE A 123 3.09 5.78 -6.31
C PHE A 123 4.00 5.77 -5.07
N THR A 124 3.44 5.46 -3.91
CA THR A 124 4.18 5.36 -2.65
C THR A 124 4.03 4.02 -1.97
N GLU A 125 5.05 3.70 -1.17
CA GLU A 125 5.01 2.69 -0.14
C GLU A 125 5.52 3.32 1.15
N ILE A 126 4.69 3.27 2.20
CA ILE A 126 5.04 3.63 3.58
C ILE A 126 5.95 4.88 3.67
N GLY A 127 5.41 6.03 3.29
CA GLY A 127 6.09 7.33 3.43
C GLY A 127 7.13 7.67 2.36
N TRP A 128 7.48 6.76 1.44
CA TRP A 128 8.42 7.04 0.36
C TRP A 128 7.87 6.64 -1.02
N LYS A 129 8.35 7.29 -2.09
CA LYS A 129 7.96 7.02 -3.48
C LYS A 129 8.63 5.76 -4.02
N VAL A 130 7.86 4.85 -4.60
CA VAL A 130 8.40 3.56 -5.06
C VAL A 130 9.47 3.77 -6.12
N VAL A 131 10.66 3.21 -5.88
CA VAL A 131 11.76 3.14 -6.87
C VAL A 131 12.07 1.67 -7.08
N ASP A 132 11.79 1.16 -8.28
CA ASP A 132 12.20 -0.17 -8.69
C ASP A 132 13.46 -0.07 -9.57
N THR A 133 14.50 -0.78 -9.17
CA THR A 133 15.73 -0.90 -9.96
C THR A 133 15.65 -2.03 -10.99
N GLY A 134 14.53 -2.75 -11.04
CA GLY A 134 14.32 -3.92 -11.87
C GLY A 134 15.07 -5.15 -11.37
N VAL A 135 14.65 -6.32 -11.88
CA VAL A 135 15.20 -7.65 -11.57
C VAL A 135 16.71 -7.79 -11.82
N TRP A 136 17.31 -6.90 -12.62
CA TRP A 136 18.74 -6.89 -12.93
C TRP A 136 19.50 -5.71 -12.29
N GLY A 137 18.80 -4.78 -11.63
CA GLY A 137 19.41 -3.61 -11.02
C GLY A 137 19.98 -2.63 -12.04
N ASN A 138 19.17 -1.68 -12.46
CA ASN A 138 19.56 -0.60 -13.37
C ASN A 138 20.12 0.65 -12.66
N ALA A 139 20.30 0.59 -11.33
CA ALA A 139 20.68 1.72 -10.47
C ALA A 139 19.75 2.97 -10.58
N SER A 140 18.51 2.77 -11.03
CA SER A 140 17.52 3.85 -11.12
C SER A 140 17.26 4.46 -9.75
N SER A 141 17.17 5.79 -9.73
CA SER A 141 16.65 6.57 -8.61
C SER A 141 15.32 7.26 -8.98
N THR A 142 14.75 6.94 -10.15
CA THR A 142 13.54 7.56 -10.66
C THR A 142 12.32 6.87 -10.04
N PRO A 143 11.43 7.63 -9.38
CA PRO A 143 10.18 7.08 -8.88
C PRO A 143 9.29 6.51 -9.99
N LEU A 144 8.64 5.38 -9.69
CA LEU A 144 7.57 4.83 -10.51
C LEU A 144 6.30 5.69 -10.38
N GLY A 145 5.54 5.75 -11.46
CA GLY A 145 4.16 6.23 -11.43
C GLY A 145 3.20 5.14 -10.98
N CYS A 146 1.94 5.53 -10.74
CA CYS A 146 0.89 4.55 -10.48
C CYS A 146 0.69 3.60 -11.67
N SER A 147 0.14 2.43 -11.40
CA SER A 147 -0.27 1.47 -12.42
C SER A 147 -1.67 0.93 -12.11
N TRP A 148 -2.40 0.53 -13.16
CA TRP A 148 -3.71 -0.11 -13.04
C TRP A 148 -3.79 -1.26 -14.06
N PRO A 149 -3.03 -2.34 -13.84
CA PRO A 149 -2.94 -3.44 -14.79
C PRO A 149 -4.26 -4.21 -14.89
N ALA A 150 -4.53 -4.81 -16.05
CA ALA A 150 -5.69 -5.68 -16.24
C ALA A 150 -5.62 -6.95 -15.37
N SER A 151 -4.42 -7.50 -15.16
CA SER A 151 -4.18 -8.53 -14.15
C SER A 151 -3.76 -7.85 -12.85
N HIS A 152 -4.60 -7.91 -11.83
CA HIS A 152 -4.36 -7.29 -10.53
C HIS A 152 -4.66 -8.28 -9.39
N PRO A 153 -4.23 -7.99 -8.15
CA PRO A 153 -4.64 -8.78 -7.00
C PRO A 153 -6.16 -8.78 -6.86
N THR A 154 -6.73 -9.91 -6.45
CA THR A 154 -8.18 -10.04 -6.22
C THR A 154 -8.45 -10.62 -4.85
N ASP A 155 -9.54 -10.19 -4.24
CA ASP A 155 -10.03 -10.72 -2.96
C ASP A 155 -11.55 -10.53 -2.88
N SER A 156 -12.30 -11.62 -2.91
CA SER A 156 -13.77 -11.59 -2.82
C SER A 156 -14.28 -11.13 -1.45
N ASN A 157 -13.43 -11.12 -0.43
CA ASN A 157 -13.75 -10.66 0.92
C ASN A 157 -13.11 -9.30 1.24
N ALA A 158 -12.60 -8.60 0.21
CA ALA A 158 -11.98 -7.30 0.40
C ALA A 158 -12.91 -6.32 1.11
N ARG A 159 -12.35 -5.58 2.07
CA ARG A 159 -13.03 -4.46 2.73
C ARG A 159 -12.87 -3.21 1.91
N THR A 160 -13.84 -2.99 1.04
CA THR A 160 -13.91 -1.82 0.17
C THR A 160 -14.51 -0.62 0.89
N GLY A 161 -14.04 0.59 0.58
CA GLY A 161 -14.63 1.84 1.08
C GLY A 161 -14.53 2.00 2.60
N LEU A 162 -13.46 1.48 3.23
CA LEU A 162 -13.22 1.60 4.68
C LEU A 162 -13.21 3.07 5.13
N VAL A 163 -12.67 3.93 4.28
CA VAL A 163 -12.73 5.39 4.38
C VAL A 163 -12.91 5.93 2.98
N ILE A 164 -13.94 6.73 2.74
CA ILE A 164 -14.11 7.52 1.52
C ILE A 164 -14.14 9.00 1.91
N ASP A 165 -13.10 9.73 1.51
CA ASP A 165 -12.96 11.16 1.71
C ASP A 165 -13.24 11.88 0.39
N GLU A 166 -14.46 12.39 0.24
CA GLU A 166 -14.89 13.12 -0.97
C GLU A 166 -14.21 14.48 -1.12
N GLU A 167 -13.73 15.07 0.00
CA GLU A 167 -13.05 16.34 -0.04
C GLU A 167 -11.72 16.18 -0.75
N LEU A 168 -10.88 15.26 -0.27
CA LEU A 168 -9.53 15.03 -0.81
C LEU A 168 -9.49 14.01 -1.95
N GLY A 169 -10.60 13.31 -2.20
CA GLY A 169 -10.70 12.25 -3.21
C GLY A 169 -10.02 10.96 -2.79
N PHE A 170 -9.84 10.71 -1.49
CA PHE A 170 -9.21 9.48 -1.03
C PHE A 170 -10.22 8.34 -0.90
N VAL A 171 -9.75 7.13 -1.18
CA VAL A 171 -10.39 5.91 -0.72
C VAL A 171 -9.38 4.96 -0.12
N VAL A 172 -9.77 4.33 0.99
CA VAL A 172 -8.97 3.31 1.68
C VAL A 172 -9.69 1.98 1.58
N THR A 173 -8.97 0.95 1.18
CA THR A 173 -9.47 -0.41 1.00
C THR A 173 -8.45 -1.43 1.48
N SER A 174 -8.91 -2.62 1.84
CA SER A 174 -8.04 -3.66 2.38
C SER A 174 -8.42 -5.02 1.83
N GLY A 175 -7.44 -5.88 1.59
CA GLY A 175 -7.65 -7.23 1.09
C GLY A 175 -6.59 -8.21 1.59
N MET A 176 -6.93 -9.49 1.53
CA MET A 176 -6.05 -10.65 1.75
C MET A 176 -5.77 -11.32 0.41
N ILE A 177 -4.51 -11.34 0.01
CA ILE A 177 -4.09 -11.79 -1.32
C ILE A 177 -3.20 -13.02 -1.15
N SER A 178 -3.56 -14.14 -1.78
CA SER A 178 -2.65 -15.28 -1.91
C SER A 178 -1.62 -15.02 -3.00
N GLY A 179 -0.40 -15.47 -2.77
CA GLY A 179 0.69 -15.32 -3.72
C GLY A 179 1.96 -15.99 -3.25
N LYS A 180 3.03 -15.73 -3.98
CA LYS A 180 4.33 -16.33 -3.73
C LYS A 180 5.40 -15.28 -3.57
N VAL A 181 6.25 -15.45 -2.57
CA VAL A 181 7.44 -14.64 -2.33
C VAL A 181 8.59 -15.21 -3.13
N TYR A 182 9.16 -14.39 -3.99
CA TYR A 182 10.36 -14.69 -4.76
C TYR A 182 11.55 -13.89 -4.23
N PRO A 183 12.76 -14.47 -4.27
CA PRO A 183 13.96 -13.65 -4.20
C PRO A 183 13.97 -12.67 -5.39
N TYR A 184 14.50 -11.47 -5.15
CA TYR A 184 14.67 -10.40 -6.14
C TYR A 184 16.11 -9.89 -6.08
N ASN A 185 16.49 -8.97 -6.97
CA ASN A 185 17.87 -8.46 -7.01
C ASN A 185 18.32 -7.85 -5.67
N GLY A 186 19.56 -8.15 -5.25
CA GLY A 186 20.13 -7.71 -4.00
C GLY A 186 19.52 -8.39 -2.76
N ASN A 187 19.24 -7.61 -1.71
CA ASN A 187 18.63 -8.10 -0.47
C ASN A 187 17.11 -7.86 -0.47
N VAL A 188 16.44 -8.02 -1.61
CA VAL A 188 15.02 -7.70 -1.80
C VAL A 188 14.24 -8.96 -2.13
N SER A 189 12.98 -9.01 -1.71
CA SER A 189 12.00 -10.02 -2.10
C SER A 189 10.84 -9.36 -2.82
N ALA A 190 10.21 -10.09 -3.74
CA ALA A 190 8.98 -9.69 -4.40
C ALA A 190 7.89 -10.71 -4.11
N PHE A 191 6.84 -10.29 -3.41
CA PHE A 191 5.58 -11.01 -3.33
C PHE A 191 4.72 -10.80 -4.58
N ILE A 192 4.41 -11.86 -5.30
CA ILE A 192 3.61 -11.76 -6.52
C ILE A 192 2.28 -12.50 -6.28
N PRO A 193 1.12 -11.83 -6.40
CA PRO A 193 -0.19 -12.46 -6.29
C PRO A 193 -0.37 -13.65 -7.25
N ASP A 194 -1.17 -14.64 -6.89
CA ASP A 194 -1.46 -15.80 -7.74
C ASP A 194 -2.22 -15.44 -9.01
N THR A 195 -3.01 -14.37 -8.98
CA THR A 195 -3.72 -13.84 -10.16
C THR A 195 -2.77 -13.26 -11.20
N MET A 196 -1.56 -12.85 -10.81
CA MET A 196 -0.55 -12.26 -11.69
C MET A 196 0.37 -13.33 -12.28
N THR A 197 -0.23 -14.34 -12.92
CA THR A 197 0.47 -15.55 -13.42
C THR A 197 1.66 -15.24 -14.33
N SER A 198 1.55 -14.28 -15.25
CA SER A 198 2.65 -13.89 -16.14
C SER A 198 3.83 -13.28 -15.37
N ALA A 199 3.58 -12.55 -14.30
CA ALA A 199 4.64 -12.00 -13.46
C ALA A 199 5.35 -13.11 -12.67
N GLN A 200 4.61 -14.09 -12.14
CA GLN A 200 5.19 -15.26 -11.49
C GLN A 200 6.04 -16.08 -12.47
N GLN A 201 5.55 -16.34 -13.69
CA GLN A 201 6.30 -17.07 -14.72
C GLN A 201 7.60 -16.37 -15.11
N ALA A 202 7.58 -15.04 -15.25
CA ALA A 202 8.80 -14.27 -15.52
C ALA A 202 9.81 -14.39 -14.37
N GLN A 203 9.33 -14.39 -13.12
CA GLN A 203 10.17 -14.53 -11.94
C GLN A 203 10.73 -15.95 -11.79
N ASP A 204 9.97 -16.98 -12.15
CA ASP A 204 10.43 -18.38 -12.20
C ASP A 204 11.60 -18.55 -13.20
N VAL A 205 11.49 -17.96 -14.40
CA VAL A 205 12.56 -18.00 -15.41
C VAL A 205 13.83 -17.36 -14.86
N TRP A 206 13.72 -16.15 -14.29
CA TRP A 206 14.87 -15.46 -13.69
C TRP A 206 15.48 -16.25 -12.53
N TYR A 207 14.65 -16.84 -11.67
CA TYR A 207 15.11 -17.67 -10.55
C TYR A 207 15.95 -18.85 -11.03
N ASP A 208 15.49 -19.56 -12.07
CA ASP A 208 16.20 -20.70 -12.65
C ASP A 208 17.51 -20.31 -13.33
N GLU A 209 17.58 -19.13 -13.95
CA GLU A 209 18.81 -18.57 -14.50
C GLU A 209 19.84 -18.28 -13.39
N MET A 210 19.45 -17.54 -12.35
CA MET A 210 20.33 -17.21 -11.22
C MET A 210 20.80 -18.44 -10.46
N LYS A 211 19.93 -19.44 -10.31
CA LYS A 211 20.29 -20.72 -9.70
C LYS A 211 21.36 -21.47 -10.49
N LYS A 212 21.33 -21.40 -11.84
CA LYS A 212 22.36 -22.01 -12.71
C LYS A 212 23.67 -21.26 -12.64
N GLU A 213 23.64 -19.93 -12.55
CA GLU A 213 24.85 -19.12 -12.40
C GLU A 213 25.53 -19.34 -11.05
N GLY A 214 24.76 -19.60 -9.98
CA GLY A 214 25.29 -19.89 -8.65
C GLY A 214 25.95 -18.69 -7.97
N THR A 215 25.67 -17.48 -8.46
CA THR A 215 26.27 -16.21 -8.01
C THR A 215 25.52 -15.58 -6.85
N LEU A 216 24.26 -15.97 -6.62
CA LEU A 216 23.39 -15.45 -5.56
C LEU A 216 22.93 -16.55 -4.61
N SER A 217 22.88 -16.26 -3.32
CA SER A 217 22.26 -17.13 -2.32
C SER A 217 20.74 -17.02 -2.44
N MET A 218 20.12 -17.99 -3.10
CA MET A 218 18.69 -17.96 -3.41
C MET A 218 17.89 -18.82 -2.43
N VAL A 219 16.93 -18.21 -1.73
CA VAL A 219 15.89 -18.93 -1.00
C VAL A 219 14.84 -19.42 -2.01
N ALA A 220 14.29 -20.61 -1.79
CA ALA A 220 13.23 -21.13 -2.65
C ALA A 220 11.99 -20.21 -2.60
N PRO A 221 11.30 -19.99 -3.73
CA PRO A 221 10.02 -19.31 -3.72
C PRO A 221 9.06 -19.97 -2.74
N THR A 222 8.36 -19.17 -1.93
CA THR A 222 7.55 -19.65 -0.81
C THR A 222 6.17 -19.03 -0.86
N GLU A 223 5.14 -19.87 -0.73
CA GLU A 223 3.74 -19.42 -0.64
C GLU A 223 3.53 -18.52 0.59
N ALA A 224 2.76 -17.46 0.41
CA ALA A 224 2.43 -16.51 1.45
C ALA A 224 1.03 -15.91 1.24
N THR A 225 0.52 -15.26 2.28
CA THR A 225 -0.67 -14.42 2.16
C THR A 225 -0.32 -12.99 2.54
N GLY A 226 -0.57 -12.05 1.63
CA GLY A 226 -0.39 -10.63 1.82
C GLY A 226 -1.65 -9.96 2.33
N GLU A 227 -1.59 -9.36 3.52
CA GLU A 227 -2.58 -8.41 4.01
C GLU A 227 -2.21 -7.02 3.49
N THR A 228 -3.12 -6.37 2.76
CA THR A 228 -2.89 -5.01 2.26
C THR A 228 -3.90 -4.00 2.76
N LEU A 229 -3.44 -2.76 2.92
CA LEU A 229 -4.26 -1.58 3.14
C LEU A 229 -3.83 -0.52 2.12
N GLU A 230 -4.59 -0.42 1.05
CA GLU A 230 -4.31 0.47 -0.07
C GLU A 230 -5.03 1.81 0.09
N VAL A 231 -4.33 2.89 -0.26
CA VAL A 231 -4.89 4.24 -0.26
C VAL A 231 -4.78 4.78 -1.68
N LEU A 232 -5.92 5.10 -2.27
CA LEU A 232 -6.01 5.65 -3.62
C LEU A 232 -6.49 7.10 -3.52
N GLN A 233 -5.97 7.99 -4.37
CA GLN A 233 -6.50 9.33 -4.54
C GLN A 233 -6.98 9.53 -5.96
N TRP A 234 -8.20 10.04 -6.13
CA TRP A 234 -8.81 10.21 -7.44
C TRP A 234 -9.54 11.54 -7.54
N TYR A 235 -9.23 12.30 -8.59
CA TYR A 235 -9.92 13.53 -8.98
C TYR A 235 -9.61 13.85 -10.45
N ASN A 236 -10.36 14.78 -11.04
CA ASN A 236 -10.23 15.14 -12.46
C ASN A 236 -10.40 13.95 -13.43
N GLY A 237 -11.19 12.95 -13.06
CA GLY A 237 -11.38 11.78 -13.92
C GLY A 237 -10.24 10.76 -13.88
N LYS A 238 -9.21 10.97 -13.03
CA LYS A 238 -7.97 10.18 -13.06
C LYS A 238 -7.51 9.79 -11.65
N LEU A 239 -6.78 8.68 -11.58
CA LEU A 239 -5.98 8.30 -10.42
C LEU A 239 -4.79 9.25 -10.28
N GLN A 240 -4.60 9.78 -9.08
CA GLN A 240 -3.60 10.81 -8.77
C GLN A 240 -2.59 10.32 -7.74
N ALA A 241 -2.97 9.34 -6.93
CA ALA A 241 -2.03 8.64 -6.07
C ALA A 241 -2.49 7.22 -5.81
N MET A 242 -1.49 6.37 -5.56
CA MET A 242 -1.65 4.99 -5.12
C MET A 242 -0.62 4.75 -4.03
N GLN A 243 -1.07 4.29 -2.87
CA GLN A 243 -0.21 3.81 -1.81
C GLN A 243 -0.51 2.34 -1.60
N ILE A 244 0.49 1.48 -1.82
CA ILE A 244 0.40 0.06 -1.51
C ILE A 244 1.20 -0.21 -0.25
N ASN A 245 0.70 -1.09 0.61
CA ASN A 245 1.52 -1.72 1.63
C ASN A 245 1.02 -3.14 1.82
N VAL A 246 1.93 -4.10 1.73
CA VAL A 246 1.64 -5.51 1.95
C VAL A 246 2.43 -5.98 3.17
N TYR A 247 1.71 -6.55 4.11
CA TYR A 247 2.27 -7.31 5.23
C TYR A 247 2.12 -8.79 4.93
N LEU A 248 3.22 -9.53 4.94
CA LEU A 248 3.17 -10.96 4.63
C LEU A 248 2.96 -11.80 5.87
N SER A 249 2.21 -12.87 5.66
CA SER A 249 1.91 -13.89 6.63
C SER A 249 2.08 -15.26 5.99
N GLY A 250 2.01 -16.31 6.81
CA GLY A 250 2.05 -17.68 6.30
C GLY A 250 0.92 -17.94 5.29
N PRO A 251 1.08 -18.93 4.42
CA PRO A 251 0.08 -19.24 3.41
C PRO A 251 -1.26 -19.60 4.06
N ASN A 252 -2.35 -19.11 3.46
CA ASN A 252 -3.73 -19.28 3.91
C ASN A 252 -4.05 -18.65 5.28
N MET A 253 -3.20 -17.76 5.80
CA MET A 253 -3.54 -16.98 6.99
C MET A 253 -4.62 -15.95 6.67
N THR A 254 -5.51 -15.71 7.62
CA THR A 254 -6.56 -14.68 7.55
C THR A 254 -6.32 -13.59 8.58
N SER A 255 -7.02 -12.46 8.46
CA SER A 255 -6.97 -11.36 9.42
C SER A 255 -8.24 -11.40 10.27
N PRO A 256 -8.21 -11.08 11.57
CA PRO A 256 -9.45 -10.88 12.33
C PRO A 256 -10.28 -9.71 11.76
N TRP A 257 -9.68 -8.92 10.88
CA TRP A 257 -10.31 -7.84 10.16
C TRP A 257 -10.81 -8.24 8.76
N LEU A 258 -10.44 -9.41 8.21
CA LEU A 258 -10.79 -9.90 6.87
C LEU A 258 -11.18 -11.39 6.89
#